data_AF-A0A930Z4E0-F1
#
_entry.id   AF-A0A930Z4E0-F1
#
_cell.length_a   1.000
_cell.length_b   1.000
_cell.length_c   1.000
_cell.angle_alpha   90.00
_cell.angle_beta   90.00
_cell.angle_gamma   90.00
#
_symmetry.space_group_name_H-M   'P 1'
#
loop_
_entity.id
_entity.type
_entity.pdbx_description
1 polymer ?
#
loop_
_entity_poly.entity_id
_entity_poly.type
_entity_poly.pdbx_seq_one_letter_code
_entity_poly.pdbx_strand_id
1 'polypeptide(L)' 'PMGRVGEPEDVADVVVFLCSDLARFVTGQNLVIDGGMTLHGAGVDGIFEQIFGGRSG' A
#
# COMPACT_ATOMS: atom_id res chain seq x y z
N PRO A 1 8.46 -2.26 -0.80
CA PRO A 1 7.66 -1.39 0.10
C PRO A 1 8.46 -0.14 0.49
N MET A 2 7.77 0.96 0.82
CA MET A 2 8.40 2.24 1.16
C MET A 2 9.11 2.24 2.53
N GLY A 3 8.96 1.19 3.33
CA GLY A 3 9.74 0.96 4.55
C GLY A 3 9.48 1.96 5.69
N ARG A 4 8.39 2.72 5.61
CA ARG A 4 7.92 3.65 6.63
C ARG A 4 6.43 3.48 6.91
N VAL A 5 6.00 3.96 8.07
CA VAL A 5 4.58 4.14 8.37
C VAL A 5 4.01 5.25 7.47
N GLY A 6 2.80 5.03 6.98
CA GLY A 6 2.05 6.01 6.21
C GLY A 6 1.59 7.16 7.09
N GLU A 7 1.60 8.37 6.55
CA GLU A 7 1.06 9.56 7.20
C GLU A 7 -0.35 9.85 6.64
N PRO A 8 -1.21 10.59 7.36
CA PRO A 8 -2.54 10.96 6.86
C PRO A 8 -2.52 11.63 5.47
N GLU A 9 -1.47 12.39 5.18
CA GLU A 9 -1.26 13.10 3.92
C GLU A 9 -1.11 12.13 2.74
N ASP A 10 -0.57 10.93 2.93
CA ASP A 10 -0.43 9.92 1.88
C ASP A 10 -1.79 9.50 1.32
N VAL A 11 -2.82 9.46 2.16
CA VAL A 11 -4.20 9.18 1.73
C VAL A 11 -4.87 10.45 1.19
N ALA A 12 -4.66 11.59 1.84
CA ALA A 12 -5.27 12.86 1.43
C ALA A 12 -4.86 13.27 0.02
N ASP A 13 -3.59 13.12 -0.35
CA ASP A 13 -3.08 13.46 -1.68
C ASP A 13 -3.72 12.60 -2.78
N VAL A 14 -3.95 11.31 -2.51
CA VAL A 14 -4.64 10.42 -3.45
C VAL A 14 -6.12 10.81 -3.59
N VAL A 15 -6.77 11.22 -2.51
CA VAL A 15 -8.15 11.74 -2.55
C VAL A 15 -8.20 13.03 -3.37
N VAL A 16 -7.27 13.96 -3.15
CA VAL A 16 -7.18 15.21 -3.93
C VAL A 16 -7.01 14.90 -5.42
N PHE A 17 -6.13 13.94 -5.76
CA PHE A 17 -6.00 13.47 -7.15
C PHE A 17 -7.33 12.93 -7.70
N LEU A 18 -8.02 12.05 -6.96
CA LEU A 18 -9.29 11.47 -7.39
C LEU A 18 -10.41 12.51 -7.56
N CYS A 19 -10.40 13.58 -6.77
CA CYS A 19 -11.34 14.68 -6.88
C CYS A 19 -11.00 15.68 -8.00
N SER A 20 -9.82 15.56 -8.62
CA SER A 20 -9.37 16.49 -9.67
C SER A 20 -9.76 16.02 -11.08
N ASP A 21 -9.67 16.93 -12.06
CA ASP A 21 -9.88 16.62 -13.47
C ASP A 21 -8.89 15.58 -14.05
N LEU A 22 -7.78 15.33 -13.36
CA LEU A 22 -6.79 14.31 -13.74
C LEU A 22 -7.38 12.90 -13.63
N ALA A 23 -8.35 12.70 -12.74
CA ALA A 23 -9.02 11.43 -12.51
C ALA A 23 -10.38 11.31 -13.20
N ARG A 24 -10.73 12.21 -14.13
CA ARG A 24 -12.08 12.30 -14.74
C ARG A 24 -12.61 11.04 -15.43
N PHE A 25 -11.74 10.07 -15.71
CA PHE A 25 -12.09 8.79 -16.33
C PHE A 25 -11.72 7.58 -15.46
N VAL A 26 -11.34 7.82 -14.20
CA VAL A 26 -11.01 6.79 -13.23
C VAL A 26 -12.24 6.52 -12.36
N THR A 27 -12.82 5.34 -12.51
CA THR A 27 -13.97 4.89 -11.72
C THR A 27 -13.96 3.37 -11.56
N GLY A 28 -14.65 2.86 -10.53
CA GLY A 28 -14.76 1.43 -10.24
C GLY A 28 -13.46 0.76 -9.80
N GLN A 29 -12.45 1.54 -9.37
CA GLN A 29 -11.14 1.02 -8.95
C GLN A 29 -11.02 1.00 -7.42
N ASN A 30 -10.37 -0.03 -6.89
CA ASN A 30 -9.88 -0.04 -5.52
C ASN A 30 -8.39 0.33 -5.53
N LEU A 31 -8.05 1.47 -4.93
CA LEU A 31 -6.67 1.94 -4.82
C LEU A 31 -6.14 1.66 -3.41
N VAL A 32 -5.10 0.83 -3.32
CA VAL A 32 -4.44 0.49 -2.06
C VAL A 32 -3.34 1.51 -1.79
N ILE A 33 -3.41 2.15 -0.62
CA ILE A 33 -2.46 3.19 -0.17
C ILE A 33 -1.78 2.68 1.10
N ASP A 34 -0.77 1.85 0.95
CA ASP A 34 -0.14 1.14 2.08
C ASP A 34 1.39 1.09 1.98
N GLY A 35 2.00 1.90 1.10
CA GLY A 35 3.43 1.87 0.87
C GLY A 35 3.93 0.55 0.27
N GLY A 36 3.07 -0.28 -0.32
CA GLY A 36 3.41 -1.56 -0.94
C GLY A 36 3.46 -2.75 0.02
N MET A 37 2.84 -2.66 1.19
CA MET A 37 2.79 -3.75 2.18
C MET A 37 1.99 -4.95 1.67
N THR A 38 0.93 -4.71 0.92
CA THR A 38 0.10 -5.76 0.28
C THR A 38 0.90 -6.58 -0.72
N LEU A 39 1.93 -5.98 -1.36
CA LEU A 39 2.80 -6.68 -2.32
C LEU A 39 3.87 -7.55 -1.66
N HIS A 40 4.26 -7.25 -0.42
CA HIS A 40 5.35 -7.95 0.28
C HIS A 40 4.85 -9.07 1.20
N GLY A 41 3.57 -9.42 1.12
CA GLY A 41 3.01 -10.44 2.00
C GLY A 41 3.00 -10.01 3.47
N ALA A 42 2.60 -8.76 3.76
CA ALA A 42 2.39 -8.30 5.14
C ALA A 42 1.25 -9.02 5.90
N GLY A 43 0.76 -10.14 5.36
CA GLY A 43 0.02 -11.15 6.11
C GLY A 43 0.94 -11.90 7.06
N VAL A 44 0.39 -12.90 7.74
CA VAL A 44 1.13 -13.70 8.73
C VAL A 44 2.46 -14.23 8.18
N ASP A 45 2.53 -14.59 6.90
CA ASP A 45 3.73 -15.15 6.27
C ASP A 45 4.93 -14.20 6.33
N GLY A 46 4.75 -12.91 6.03
CA GLY A 46 5.84 -11.93 6.12
C GLY A 46 6.26 -11.63 7.56
N ILE A 47 5.33 -11.69 8.51
CA ILE A 47 5.65 -11.61 9.95
C ILE A 47 6.43 -12.85 10.39
N PHE A 48 6.06 -14.03 9.91
CA PHE A 48 6.77 -15.27 10.20
C PHE A 48 8.20 -15.25 9.66
N GLU A 49 8.43 -14.76 8.43
CA GLU A 49 9.78 -14.62 7.88
C GLU A 49 10.64 -13.63 8.69
N GLN A 50 10.09 -12.48 9.09
CA GLN A 50 10.82 -11.50 9.91
C GLN A 50 11.17 -12.03 11.31
N ILE A 51 10.27 -12.79 11.94
CA ILE A 51 10.47 -13.28 13.31
C ILE A 51 11.31 -14.57 13.34
N PHE A 52 11.08 -15.49 12.40
CA PHE A 52 11.65 -16.84 12.44
C PHE A 52 12.70 -17.12 11.35
N GLY A 53 12.98 -16.17 10.46
CA GLY A 53 14.14 -16.21 9.55
C GLY A 53 14.10 -17.30 8.47
N GLY A 54 12.94 -17.84 8.14
CA GLY A 54 12.78 -18.92 7.15
C GLY A 54 13.03 -18.43 5.72
N ARG A 55 14.17 -18.77 5.14
CA ARG A 55 14.41 -18.62 3.69
C ARG A 55 13.72 -19.78 2.97
N SER A 56 12.51 -19.58 2.46
CA SER A 56 11.94 -20.49 1.44
C SER A 56 12.29 -19.98 0.05
N GLY A 57 12.99 -20.80 -0.72
CA GLY A 57 13.25 -20.59 -2.15
C GLY A 57 12.07 -20.95 -3.02
#